data_AF-A0A947YRN9-F1
#
_entry.id   AF-A0A947YRN9-F1
#
_cell.length_a   1.000
_cell.length_b   1.000
_cell.length_c   1.000
_cell.angle_alpha   90.00
_cell.angle_beta   90.00
_cell.angle_gamma   90.00
#
_symmetry.space_group_name_H-M   'P 1'
#
loop_
_entity.id
_entity.type
_entity.pdbx_description
1 polymer ?
#
loop_
_entity_poly.entity_id
_entity_poly.type
_entity_poly.pdbx_seq_one_letter_code
_entity_poly.pdbx_strand_id
1 'polypeptide(L)'
;MKNSLYHKIVKKFRRKKKQKKVKAGEVLTRIGLGAFLVAFVGYLLIFGDGGYLPRKELNKRIEELNEKVARFEKENSSLKEEVSTLIKYDPFTLEAEARKLGLIRPGEKIIRFKEM
;
A
#
# COMPACT_ATOMS: atom_id res chain seq x y z
N MET A 1 40.33 62.36 33.68
CA MET A 1 39.78 61.96 32.35
C MET A 1 39.84 60.46 32.01
N LYS A 2 40.67 59.60 32.65
CA LYS A 2 40.86 58.19 32.23
C LYS A 2 39.71 57.20 32.56
N ASN A 3 38.87 57.48 33.57
CA ASN A 3 37.80 56.56 34.02
C ASN A 3 36.63 56.37 33.03
N SER A 4 36.30 57.40 32.24
CA SER A 4 35.18 57.35 31.26
C SER A 4 35.49 56.47 30.05
N LEU A 5 36.75 56.48 29.62
CA LEU A 5 37.22 55.70 28.46
C LEU A 5 37.26 54.20 28.77
N TYR A 6 37.71 53.82 29.98
CA TYR A 6 37.79 52.43 30.40
C TYR A 6 36.40 51.78 30.46
N HIS A 7 35.42 52.48 31.05
CA HIS A 7 34.04 51.99 31.13
C HIS A 7 33.40 51.79 29.74
N LYS A 8 33.69 52.70 28.78
CA LYS A 8 33.21 52.58 27.40
C LYS A 8 33.80 51.37 26.67
N ILE A 9 35.10 51.10 26.84
CA ILE A 9 35.79 49.96 26.21
C ILE A 9 35.22 48.64 26.74
N VAL A 10 35.12 48.48 28.07
CA VAL A 10 34.59 47.26 28.70
C VAL A 10 33.13 47.02 28.29
N LYS A 11 32.30 48.06 28.23
CA LYS A 11 30.90 47.96 27.80
C LYS A 11 30.78 47.56 26.32
N LYS A 12 31.68 48.05 25.45
CA LYS A 12 31.75 47.68 24.02
C LYS A 12 32.18 46.21 23.84
N PHE A 13 33.16 45.74 24.61
CA PHE A 13 33.57 44.32 24.61
C PHE A 13 32.47 43.40 25.13
N ARG A 14 31.78 43.79 26.21
CA ARG A 14 30.64 43.02 26.76
C ARG A 14 29.47 42.95 25.76
N ARG A 15 29.16 44.04 25.06
CA ARG A 15 28.17 44.07 23.97
C ARG A 15 28.57 43.19 22.78
N LYS A 16 29.83 43.21 22.35
CA LYS A 16 30.33 42.33 21.27
C LYS A 16 30.24 40.85 21.63
N LYS A 17 30.61 40.45 22.86
CA LYS A 17 30.46 39.07 23.33
C LYS A 17 28.98 38.63 23.39
N LYS A 18 28.09 39.51 23.87
CA LYS A 18 26.64 39.22 23.94
C LYS A 18 26.02 39.10 22.55
N GLN A 19 26.37 39.98 21.59
CA GLN A 19 25.96 39.84 20.19
C GLN A 19 26.48 38.56 19.53
N LYS A 20 27.73 38.17 19.79
CA LYS A 20 28.30 36.93 19.23
C LYS A 20 27.58 35.69 19.75
N LYS A 21 27.19 35.66 21.03
CA LYS A 21 26.37 34.57 21.61
C LYS A 21 24.94 34.52 21.04
N VAL A 22 24.28 35.66 20.86
CA VAL A 22 22.92 35.71 20.27
C VAL A 22 22.93 35.24 18.81
N LYS A 23 23.87 35.74 18.00
CA LYS A 23 24.04 35.30 16.60
C LYS A 23 24.39 33.81 16.49
N ALA A 24 25.17 33.25 17.41
CA ALA A 24 25.45 31.82 17.44
C ALA A 24 24.19 30.98 17.75
N GLY A 25 23.36 31.41 18.70
CA GLY A 25 22.09 30.74 19.01
C GLY A 25 21.07 30.80 17.86
N GLU A 26 21.01 31.91 17.13
CA GLU A 26 20.16 32.06 15.94
C GLU A 26 20.60 31.14 14.78
N VAL A 27 21.91 30.90 14.62
CA VAL A 27 22.42 29.97 13.60
C VAL A 27 22.14 28.51 14.00
N LEU A 28 22.34 28.16 15.26
CA LEU A 28 22.05 26.81 15.78
C LEU A 28 20.56 26.45 15.66
N THR A 29 19.67 27.39 15.96
CA THR A 29 18.22 27.19 15.80
C THR A 29 17.82 27.02 14.34
N ARG A 30 18.41 27.78 13.41
CA ARG A 30 18.19 27.62 11.96
C ARG A 30 18.70 26.29 11.41
N ILE A 31 19.88 25.85 11.84
CA ILE A 31 20.44 24.56 11.43
C ILE A 31 19.59 23.41 11.98
N GLY A 32 19.17 23.49 13.26
CA GLY A 32 18.29 22.51 13.87
C GLY A 32 16.95 22.40 13.15
N LEU A 33 16.34 23.54 12.77
CA LEU A 33 15.09 23.55 12.02
C LEU A 33 15.24 22.92 10.62
N GLY A 34 16.35 23.23 9.93
CA GLY A 34 16.66 22.63 8.63
C GLY A 34 16.88 21.12 8.72
N ALA A 35 17.66 20.67 9.70
CA ALA A 35 17.89 19.24 9.93
C ALA A 35 16.58 18.50 10.27
N PHE A 36 15.70 19.11 11.07
CA PHE A 36 14.40 18.55 11.39
C PHE A 36 13.52 18.42 10.14
N LEU A 37 13.46 19.44 9.27
CA LEU A 37 12.69 19.38 8.03
C LEU A 37 13.21 18.29 7.09
N VAL A 38 14.52 18.15 6.94
CA VAL A 38 15.12 17.10 6.11
C VAL A 38 14.80 15.70 6.67
N ALA A 39 14.94 15.51 7.98
CA ALA A 39 14.60 14.25 8.63
C ALA A 39 13.10 13.92 8.51
N PHE A 40 12.23 14.93 8.65
CA PHE A 40 10.79 14.77 8.54
C PHE A 40 10.36 14.39 7.12
N VAL A 41 10.92 15.05 6.09
CA VAL A 41 10.69 14.68 4.70
C VAL A 41 11.22 13.28 4.41
N GLY A 42 12.42 12.94 4.89
CA GLY A 42 12.98 11.59 4.76
C GLY A 42 12.08 10.52 5.40
N TYR A 43 11.53 10.81 6.58
CA TYR A 43 10.59 9.93 7.27
C TYR A 43 9.30 9.74 6.47
N LEU A 44 8.71 10.82 5.93
CA LEU A 44 7.51 10.73 5.09
C LEU A 44 7.74 9.98 3.78
N LEU A 45 8.94 10.05 3.19
CA LEU A 45 9.26 9.29 1.98
C LEU A 45 9.39 7.78 2.24
N ILE A 46 9.86 7.40 3.44
CA ILE A 46 10.01 5.98 3.81
C ILE A 46 8.68 5.41 4.34
N PHE A 47 8.00 6.14 5.22
CA PHE A 47 6.85 5.68 6.01
C PHE A 47 5.50 6.33 5.64
N GLY A 48 5.47 7.32 4.74
CA GLY A 48 4.21 7.96 4.33
C GLY A 48 3.36 7.05 3.44
N ASP A 49 2.09 7.43 3.27
CA ASP A 49 1.07 6.66 2.52
C ASP A 49 1.40 6.43 1.02
N GLY A 50 2.44 7.07 0.49
CA GLY A 50 3.00 6.83 -0.85
C GLY A 50 4.44 6.29 -0.85
N GLY A 51 5.00 5.95 0.31
CA GLY A 51 6.39 5.53 0.51
C GLY A 51 6.66 4.08 0.10
N TYR A 52 7.91 3.64 0.32
CA TYR A 52 8.42 2.35 -0.16
C TYR A 52 7.80 1.13 0.56
N LEU A 53 7.38 1.30 1.82
CA LEU A 53 6.81 0.22 2.65
C LEU A 53 5.44 -0.28 2.18
N PRO A 54 4.42 0.58 1.95
CA PRO A 54 3.11 0.12 1.47
C PRO A 54 3.15 -0.54 0.09
N ARG A 55 4.09 -0.16 -0.78
CA ARG A 55 4.23 -0.75 -2.13
C ARG A 55 4.64 -2.21 -2.10
N LYS A 56 5.42 -2.67 -1.11
CA LYS A 56 5.81 -4.08 -1.03
C LYS A 56 4.63 -4.99 -0.71
N GLU A 57 3.80 -4.59 0.25
CA GLU A 57 2.62 -5.36 0.63
C GLU A 57 1.60 -5.40 -0.51
N LEU A 58 1.42 -4.28 -1.21
CA LEU A 58 0.50 -4.22 -2.35
C LEU A 58 0.97 -5.09 -3.53
N ASN A 59 2.27 -5.06 -3.84
CA ASN A 59 2.84 -5.90 -4.90
C ASN A 59 2.73 -7.39 -4.56
N LYS A 60 2.97 -7.75 -3.29
CA LYS A 60 2.79 -9.14 -2.83
C LYS A 60 1.34 -9.61 -2.98
N ARG A 61 0.38 -8.75 -2.62
CA ARG A 61 -1.05 -9.06 -2.83
C ARG A 61 -1.39 -9.23 -4.30
N ILE A 62 -0.86 -8.37 -5.17
CA ILE A 62 -1.06 -8.49 -6.63
C ILE A 62 -0.50 -9.84 -7.13
N GLU A 63 0.68 -10.23 -6.67
CA GLU A 63 1.29 -11.51 -7.02
C GLU A 63 0.45 -12.71 -6.54
N GLU A 64 0.02 -12.71 -5.28
CA GLU A 64 -0.87 -13.74 -4.73
C GLU A 64 -2.22 -13.83 -5.46
N LEU A 65 -2.78 -12.68 -5.86
CA LEU A 65 -4.02 -12.62 -6.65
C LEU A 65 -3.81 -13.19 -8.05
N ASN A 66 -2.71 -12.86 -8.71
CA ASN A 66 -2.37 -13.39 -10.04
C ASN A 66 -2.15 -14.89 -10.01
N GLU A 67 -1.46 -15.42 -8.99
CA GLU A 67 -1.29 -16.86 -8.81
C GLU A 67 -2.64 -17.58 -8.62
N LYS A 68 -3.55 -17.00 -7.84
CA LYS A 68 -4.91 -17.54 -7.67
C LYS A 68 -5.69 -17.55 -8.97
N VAL A 69 -5.62 -16.46 -9.75
CA VAL A 69 -6.26 -16.40 -11.07
C VAL A 69 -5.71 -17.47 -11.99
N ALA A 70 -4.37 -17.59 -12.11
CA ALA A 70 -3.74 -18.62 -12.94
C ALA A 70 -4.14 -20.04 -12.51
N ARG A 71 -4.25 -20.30 -11.20
CA ARG A 71 -4.72 -21.58 -10.68
C ARG A 71 -6.18 -21.85 -11.06
N PHE A 72 -7.07 -20.87 -10.88
CA PHE A 72 -8.47 -21.01 -11.25
C PHE A 72 -8.69 -21.15 -12.75
N GLU A 73 -7.90 -20.47 -13.58
CA GLU A 73 -7.95 -20.62 -15.03
C GLU A 73 -7.56 -22.04 -15.45
N LYS A 74 -6.49 -22.59 -14.86
CA LYS A 74 -6.05 -23.97 -15.11
C LYS A 74 -7.09 -24.99 -14.65
N GLU A 75 -7.69 -24.78 -13.49
CA GLU A 75 -8.74 -25.65 -12.96
C GLU A 75 -9.97 -25.60 -13.87
N ASN A 76 -10.40 -24.40 -14.28
CA ASN A 76 -11.51 -24.22 -15.20
C ASN A 76 -11.23 -24.85 -16.58
N SER A 77 -10.00 -24.74 -17.11
CA SER A 77 -9.65 -25.40 -18.38
C SER A 77 -9.70 -26.93 -18.25
N SER A 78 -9.19 -27.48 -17.15
CA SER A 78 -9.23 -28.92 -16.89
C SER A 78 -10.67 -29.44 -16.75
N LEU A 79 -11.51 -28.73 -16.00
CA LEU A 79 -12.92 -29.09 -15.82
C LEU A 79 -13.70 -29.02 -17.13
N LYS A 80 -13.43 -28.00 -17.98
CA LYS A 80 -14.05 -27.93 -19.31
C LYS A 80 -13.65 -29.10 -20.20
N GLU A 81 -12.39 -29.52 -20.14
CA GLU A 81 -11.91 -30.67 -20.89
C GLU A 81 -12.56 -31.97 -20.40
N GLU A 82 -12.66 -32.15 -19.09
CA GLU A 82 -13.35 -33.28 -18.47
C GLU A 82 -14.83 -33.33 -18.86
N VAL A 83 -15.54 -32.21 -18.75
CA VAL A 83 -16.94 -32.09 -19.20
C VAL A 83 -17.04 -32.42 -20.69
N SER A 84 -16.13 -31.91 -21.53
CA SER A 84 -16.16 -32.20 -22.98
C SER A 84 -15.96 -33.69 -23.29
N THR A 85 -15.20 -34.38 -22.45
CA THR A 85 -14.96 -35.83 -22.54
C THR A 85 -16.20 -36.59 -22.10
N LEU A 86 -16.80 -36.22 -20.98
CA LEU A 86 -18.05 -36.81 -20.49
C LEU A 86 -19.20 -36.63 -21.49
N ILE A 87 -19.34 -35.47 -22.12
CA ILE A 87 -20.33 -35.25 -23.19
C ILE A 87 -20.19 -36.28 -24.31
N LYS A 88 -18.95 -36.67 -24.65
CA LYS A 88 -18.67 -37.60 -25.76
C LYS A 88 -18.93 -39.06 -25.40
N TYR A 89 -18.56 -39.47 -24.19
CA TYR A 89 -18.57 -40.89 -23.80
C TYR A 89 -19.78 -41.29 -22.96
N ASP A 90 -20.33 -40.37 -22.15
CA ASP A 90 -21.47 -40.64 -21.28
C ASP A 90 -22.33 -39.38 -21.02
N PRO A 91 -23.10 -38.93 -22.02
CA PRO A 91 -23.92 -37.72 -21.89
C PRO A 91 -25.09 -37.88 -20.90
N PHE A 92 -25.52 -39.11 -20.60
CA PHE A 92 -26.66 -39.36 -19.71
C PHE A 92 -26.30 -39.09 -18.25
N THR A 93 -25.13 -39.52 -17.79
CA THR A 93 -24.68 -39.24 -16.42
C THR A 93 -24.40 -37.76 -16.21
N LEU A 94 -23.83 -37.09 -17.22
CA LEU A 94 -23.63 -35.64 -17.19
C LEU A 94 -24.95 -34.87 -17.10
N GLU A 95 -25.96 -35.25 -17.88
CA GLU A 95 -27.29 -34.62 -17.81
C GLU A 95 -27.97 -34.84 -16.45
N ALA A 96 -27.83 -36.04 -15.87
CA ALA A 96 -28.37 -36.33 -14.55
C ALA A 96 -27.75 -35.42 -13.47
N GLU A 97 -26.42 -35.23 -13.49
CA GLU A 97 -25.73 -34.35 -12.55
C GLU A 97 -26.05 -32.87 -12.79
N ALA A 98 -26.14 -32.45 -14.06
CA ALA A 98 -26.56 -31.09 -14.43
C ALA A 98 -27.97 -30.77 -13.91
N ARG A 99 -28.92 -31.72 -14.01
CA ARG A 99 -30.28 -31.55 -13.49
C ARG A 99 -30.31 -31.47 -11.95
N LYS A 100 -29.43 -32.17 -11.23
CA LYS A 100 -29.29 -32.01 -9.77
C LYS A 100 -28.82 -30.61 -9.39
N LEU A 101 -27.93 -30.01 -10.20
CA LEU A 101 -27.47 -28.63 -10.05
C LEU A 101 -28.50 -27.59 -10.53
N GLY A 102 -29.67 -28.02 -11.04
CA GLY A 102 -30.71 -27.13 -11.55
C GLY A 102 -30.42 -26.54 -12.92
N LEU A 103 -29.41 -27.04 -13.63
CA LEU A 103 -29.11 -26.65 -15.00
C LEU A 103 -30.10 -27.31 -15.96
N ILE A 104 -30.55 -26.55 -16.96
CA ILE A 104 -31.45 -27.02 -18.03
C ILE A 104 -30.95 -26.55 -19.39
N ARG A 105 -31.30 -27.27 -20.44
CA ARG A 105 -30.95 -26.84 -21.80
C ARG A 105 -31.74 -25.58 -22.17
N PRO A 106 -31.16 -24.66 -22.97
CA PRO A 106 -31.88 -23.51 -23.47
C PRO A 106 -33.17 -23.93 -24.20
N GLY A 107 -34.33 -23.43 -23.76
CA GLY A 107 -35.64 -23.75 -24.34
C GLY A 107 -36.38 -24.93 -23.69
N GLU A 108 -35.76 -25.64 -22.75
CA GLU A 108 -36.40 -26.71 -21.98
C GLU A 108 -37.26 -26.12 -20.84
N LYS A 109 -38.41 -26.73 -20.52
CA LYS A 109 -39.29 -26.31 -19.41
C LYS A 109 -39.25 -27.34 -18.29
N ILE A 110 -38.99 -26.89 -17.06
CA ILE A 110 -39.06 -27.75 -15.87
C ILE A 110 -40.52 -27.86 -15.43
N ILE A 111 -41.06 -29.08 -15.43
CA ILE A 111 -42.36 -29.39 -14.83
C ILE A 111 -42.08 -29.96 -13.45
N ARG A 112 -42.42 -29.21 -12.39
CA ARG A 112 -42.36 -29.70 -11.00
C ARG A 112 -43.76 -30.11 -10.57
N PHE A 113 -43.95 -31.39 -10.25
CA PHE A 113 -45.17 -31.85 -9.61
C PHE A 113 -45.08 -31.49 -8.13
N LYS A 114 -45.98 -30.63 -7.67
CA LYS A 114 -46.15 -30.37 -6.24
C LYS A 114 -47.05 -31.49 -5.71
N GLU A 115 -46.51 -32.33 -4.83
CA GLU A 115 -47.35 -33.26 -4.07
C GLU A 115 -48.37 -32.44 -3.28
N MET A 116 -49.66 -32.81 -3.44
CA MET A 116 -50.79 -32.24 -2.71
C MET A 116 -50.92 -32.87 -1.33
#